data_AF-A0A377J6W9-F1
#
_entry.id   AF-A0A377J6W9-F1
#
_cell.length_a   1.000
_cell.length_b   1.000
_cell.length_c   1.000
_cell.angle_alpha   90.00
_cell.angle_beta   90.00
_cell.angle_gamma   90.00
#
_symmetry.space_group_name_H-M   'P 1'
#
loop_
_entity.id
_entity.type
_entity.pdbx_description
1 polymer ?
#
loop_
_entity_poly.entity_id
_entity_poly.type
_entity_poly.pdbx_seq_one_letter_code
_entity_poly.pdbx_strand_id
1 'polypeptide(L)'
;MASSKEFLAYCLEQLQASLDSSVAEFDTDSTMASTRADLLESGDFKRSYVFTSRKMFGEYCIYVQDFGSALALGSHSSPSDTTPARALAPQSPKPIFLLCDDMLFAKPHKILESILPNHPKAPPYPGAKEWYIMDIDNLLQLRKVIITLTPHLEPAKAKKKHKRQQ
;
A
#
# COMPACT_ATOMS: atom_id res chain seq x y z
N MET A 1 2.15 -6.88 -27.42
CA MET A 1 1.61 -5.99 -26.37
C MET A 1 0.99 -6.90 -25.33
N ALA A 2 1.39 -6.75 -24.07
CA ALA A 2 0.80 -7.52 -22.99
C ALA A 2 -0.71 -7.26 -22.93
N SER A 3 -1.52 -8.26 -22.63
CA SER A 3 -2.95 -8.05 -22.39
C SER A 3 -3.11 -7.12 -21.18
N SER A 4 -4.13 -6.26 -21.12
CA SER A 4 -4.36 -5.39 -19.93
C SER A 4 -4.46 -6.16 -18.61
N LYS A 5 -4.76 -7.47 -18.66
CA LYS A 5 -4.72 -8.38 -17.51
C LYS A 5 -3.30 -8.76 -17.07
N GLU A 6 -2.38 -8.92 -18.01
CA GLU A 6 -0.98 -9.23 -17.74
C GLU A 6 -0.29 -8.01 -17.12
N PHE A 7 -0.55 -6.81 -17.65
CA PHE A 7 -0.01 -5.60 -17.06
C PHE A 7 -0.58 -5.34 -15.65
N LEU A 8 -1.87 -5.63 -15.42
CA LEU A 8 -2.43 -5.62 -14.06
C LEU A 8 -1.71 -6.61 -13.13
N ALA A 9 -1.42 -7.82 -13.59
CA ALA A 9 -0.71 -8.82 -12.80
C ALA A 9 0.70 -8.32 -12.43
N TYR A 10 1.41 -7.73 -13.39
CA TYR A 10 2.69 -7.07 -13.16
C TYR A 10 2.57 -5.95 -12.12
N CYS A 11 1.56 -5.08 -12.22
CA CYS A 11 1.35 -4.03 -11.23
C CYS A 11 1.13 -4.59 -9.82
N LEU A 12 0.31 -5.62 -9.68
CA LEU A 12 0.05 -6.24 -8.37
C LEU A 12 1.32 -6.87 -7.79
N GLU A 13 2.16 -7.48 -8.63
CA GLU A 13 3.45 -8.04 -8.24
C GLU A 13 4.43 -6.96 -7.75
N GLN A 14 4.60 -5.86 -8.50
CA GLN A 14 5.49 -4.76 -8.09
C GLN A 14 5.00 -4.07 -6.82
N LEU A 15 3.68 -3.88 -6.67
CA LEU A 15 3.10 -3.35 -5.43
C LEU A 15 3.40 -4.24 -4.23
N GLN A 16 3.29 -5.57 -4.39
CA GLN A 16 3.63 -6.52 -3.34
C GLN A 16 5.14 -6.53 -3.05
N ALA A 17 5.98 -6.57 -4.09
CA ALA A 17 7.43 -6.53 -3.98
C ALA A 17 7.93 -5.27 -3.26
N SER A 18 7.30 -4.12 -3.50
CA SER A 18 7.61 -2.86 -2.80
C SER A 18 7.47 -2.94 -1.28
N LEU A 19 6.56 -3.81 -0.79
CA LEU A 19 6.28 -4.00 0.63
C LEU A 19 7.10 -5.12 1.25
N ASP A 20 7.39 -6.18 0.49
CA ASP A 20 8.18 -7.31 0.96
C ASP A 20 9.67 -7.01 1.01
N SER A 21 10.15 -6.05 0.21
CA SER A 21 11.53 -5.60 0.28
C SER A 21 11.82 -4.97 1.64
N SER A 22 12.58 -5.67 2.48
CA SER A 22 13.24 -5.10 3.65
C SER A 22 14.35 -4.17 3.17
N VAL A 23 13.98 -3.00 2.65
CA VAL A 23 14.97 -1.98 2.29
C VAL A 23 15.54 -1.38 3.56
N ALA A 24 16.52 -2.09 4.11
CA ALA A 24 17.65 -1.50 4.78
C ALA A 24 18.50 -0.83 3.68
N GLU A 25 18.11 0.37 3.26
CA GLU A 25 19.07 1.28 2.62
C GLU A 25 19.09 2.56 3.44
N PHE A 26 20.06 2.59 4.35
CA PHE A 26 20.68 3.80 4.84
C PHE A 26 21.16 4.59 3.62
N ASP A 27 20.73 5.83 3.52
CA ASP A 27 21.32 6.82 2.63
C ASP A 27 22.78 7.00 3.07
N THR A 28 23.71 6.28 2.46
CA THR A 28 25.14 6.56 2.61
C THR A 28 25.51 7.70 1.67
N ASP A 29 25.37 8.92 2.18
CA ASP A 29 26.36 9.96 1.89
C ASP A 29 26.77 10.70 3.17
N SER A 30 28.05 10.52 3.49
CA SER A 30 28.95 11.40 4.24
C SER A 30 28.87 11.55 5.78
N THR A 31 29.84 10.86 6.41
CA THR A 31 30.79 11.35 7.44
C THR A 31 30.64 10.87 8.88
N MET A 32 31.47 9.86 9.19
CA MET A 32 32.13 9.50 10.46
C MET A 32 31.32 9.29 11.75
N ALA A 33 31.52 8.06 12.24
CA ALA A 33 31.80 7.66 13.62
C ALA A 33 30.68 6.97 14.42
N SER A 34 31.02 5.72 14.78
CA SER A 34 30.74 5.08 16.06
C SER A 34 29.32 4.57 16.32
N THR A 35 29.10 3.29 16.05
CA THR A 35 29.09 2.19 17.06
C THR A 35 28.27 1.04 16.50
N ARG A 36 28.94 -0.07 16.21
CA ARG A 36 28.45 -1.19 15.40
C ARG A 36 27.85 -2.32 16.26
N ALA A 37 27.16 -2.02 17.36
CA ALA A 37 26.75 -3.06 18.32
C ALA A 37 25.47 -2.78 19.14
N ASP A 38 24.49 -2.04 18.60
CA ASP A 38 23.11 -2.00 19.15
C ASP A 38 22.06 -2.45 18.11
N LEU A 39 22.49 -3.21 17.10
CA LEU A 39 21.63 -3.73 16.03
C LEU A 39 21.24 -5.19 16.32
N LEU A 40 20.37 -5.44 17.31
CA LEU A 40 19.42 -6.57 17.23
C LEU A 40 18.30 -6.54 18.29
N GLU A 41 17.65 -5.40 18.52
CA GLU A 41 16.31 -5.41 19.14
C GLU A 41 15.43 -4.35 18.46
N SER A 42 15.08 -4.60 17.21
CA SER A 42 13.96 -3.90 16.57
C SER A 42 13.01 -5.00 16.11
N GLY A 43 12.03 -5.31 16.97
CA GLY A 43 10.96 -6.25 16.61
C GLY A 43 10.36 -5.80 15.29
N ASP A 44 10.62 -6.58 14.24
CA ASP A 44 10.12 -6.34 12.89
C ASP A 44 8.59 -6.34 12.93
N PHE A 45 8.03 -5.16 13.08
CA PHE A 45 6.60 -4.92 12.97
C PHE A 45 6.25 -4.99 11.49
N LYS A 46 6.29 -6.21 10.91
CA LYS A 46 5.94 -6.44 9.52
C LYS A 46 4.44 -6.25 9.37
N ARG A 47 4.05 -5.03 9.01
CA ARG A 47 2.69 -4.71 8.62
C ARG A 47 2.38 -5.46 7.33
N SER A 48 1.30 -6.23 7.33
CA SER A 48 0.92 -7.02 6.16
C SER A 48 -0.17 -6.31 5.37
N TYR A 49 0.05 -6.21 4.06
CA TYR A 49 -0.92 -5.66 3.12
C TYR A 49 -1.27 -6.71 2.08
N VAL A 50 -2.51 -6.66 1.59
CA VAL A 50 -2.95 -7.47 0.46
C VAL A 50 -3.57 -6.56 -0.58
N PHE A 51 -3.18 -6.77 -1.84
CA PHE A 51 -3.76 -6.07 -2.97
C PHE A 51 -4.82 -6.92 -3.67
N THR A 52 -5.93 -6.30 -4.04
CA THR A 52 -6.96 -6.89 -4.89
C THR A 52 -7.35 -5.90 -5.97
N SER A 53 -8.02 -6.36 -7.02
CA SER A 53 -8.46 -5.48 -8.12
C SER A 53 -9.90 -5.78 -8.51
N ARG A 54 -10.59 -4.76 -9.03
CA ARG A 54 -11.90 -4.91 -9.67
C ARG A 54 -11.91 -4.18 -10.99
N LYS A 55 -12.37 -4.88 -12.04
CA LYS A 55 -12.57 -4.26 -13.34
C LYS A 55 -13.76 -3.29 -13.29
N MET A 56 -13.57 -2.08 -13.77
CA MET A 56 -14.61 -1.04 -13.88
C MET A 56 -14.45 -0.33 -15.22
N PHE A 57 -15.52 -0.30 -16.04
CA PHE A 57 -15.59 0.48 -17.30
C PHE A 57 -14.38 0.34 -18.27
N GLY A 58 -13.73 -0.82 -18.32
CA GLY A 58 -12.55 -1.06 -19.18
C GLY A 58 -11.21 -0.99 -18.43
N GLU A 59 -11.19 -0.36 -17.26
CA GLU A 59 -10.03 -0.11 -16.40
C GLU A 59 -10.03 -1.02 -15.16
N TYR A 60 -8.95 -0.99 -14.37
CA TYR A 60 -8.86 -1.72 -13.11
C TYR A 60 -8.65 -0.78 -11.91
N CYS A 61 -9.56 -0.82 -10.95
CA CYS A 61 -9.34 -0.20 -9.64
C CYS A 61 -8.63 -1.20 -8.73
N ILE A 62 -7.49 -0.78 -8.16
CA ILE A 62 -6.69 -1.57 -7.23
C ILE A 62 -7.02 -1.13 -5.80
N TYR A 63 -7.25 -2.12 -4.96
CA TYR A 63 -7.58 -1.96 -3.55
C TYR A 63 -6.46 -2.50 -2.68
N VAL A 64 -6.16 -1.80 -1.59
CA VAL A 64 -5.25 -2.23 -0.54
C VAL A 64 -6.05 -2.60 0.70
N GLN A 65 -5.64 -3.68 1.36
CA GLN A 65 -6.16 -4.09 2.65
C GLN A 65 -5.01 -4.18 3.67
N ASP A 66 -5.09 -3.40 4.76
CA ASP A 66 -4.13 -3.42 5.87
C ASP A 66 -4.61 -4.45 6.91
N PHE A 67 -3.81 -5.49 7.11
CA PHE A 67 -4.04 -6.52 8.14
C PHE A 67 -3.33 -6.19 9.45
N GLY A 68 -2.68 -5.03 9.54
CA GLY A 68 -1.89 -4.62 10.67
C GLY A 68 -0.63 -5.46 10.82
N SER A 69 0.03 -5.23 11.95
CA SER A 69 1.11 -6.07 12.45
C SER A 69 0.51 -7.24 13.22
N ALA A 70 0.93 -8.46 12.88
CA ALA A 70 0.88 -9.52 13.87
C ALA A 70 1.87 -9.13 14.96
N LEU A 71 1.38 -8.75 16.15
CA LEU A 71 2.24 -8.74 17.34
C LEU A 71 2.81 -10.16 17.44
N ALA A 72 4.11 -10.31 17.19
CA ALA A 72 4.80 -11.52 17.55
C ALA A 72 4.52 -11.76 19.03
N LEU A 73 3.73 -12.78 19.34
CA LEU A 73 3.57 -13.27 20.69
C LEU A 73 4.96 -13.70 21.16
N GLY A 74 5.67 -12.80 21.81
CA GLY A 74 6.89 -13.10 22.54
C GLY A 74 6.54 -14.13 23.60
N SER A 75 6.96 -15.36 23.37
CA SER A 75 7.11 -16.36 24.40
C SER A 75 8.02 -15.82 25.51
N HIS A 76 7.58 -16.00 26.76
CA HIS A 76 8.25 -15.71 28.04
C HIS A 76 7.91 -14.38 28.72
N SER A 77 6.79 -14.34 29.46
CA SER A 77 6.80 -14.26 30.94
C SER A 77 5.38 -14.21 31.51
N SER A 78 5.06 -15.18 32.38
CA SER A 78 4.04 -15.23 33.45
C SER A 78 2.59 -14.77 33.20
N PRO A 79 1.59 -15.63 33.48
CA PRO A 79 0.17 -15.31 33.32
C PRO A 79 -0.40 -14.69 34.60
N SER A 80 -0.35 -13.37 34.71
CA SER A 80 -1.25 -12.66 35.63
C SER A 80 -1.43 -11.22 35.16
N ASP A 81 -2.60 -10.95 34.58
CA ASP A 81 -3.14 -9.61 34.36
C ASP A 81 -2.50 -8.75 33.25
N THR A 82 -2.59 -9.21 32.01
CA THR A 82 -2.50 -8.30 30.86
C THR A 82 -3.51 -8.71 29.80
N THR A 83 -4.52 -7.86 29.63
CA THR A 83 -5.48 -7.92 28.51
C THR A 83 -4.69 -8.09 27.20
N PRO A 84 -4.94 -9.12 26.38
CA PRO A 84 -4.19 -9.32 25.15
C PRO A 84 -4.35 -8.06 24.30
N ALA A 85 -3.23 -7.45 23.91
CA ALA A 85 -3.19 -6.35 22.97
C ALA A 85 -4.04 -6.75 21.76
N ARG A 86 -5.21 -6.12 21.68
CA ARG A 86 -6.31 -6.46 20.78
C ARG A 86 -5.77 -6.51 19.36
N ALA A 87 -5.63 -7.71 18.80
CA ALA A 87 -5.31 -7.90 17.38
C ALA A 87 -6.27 -7.00 16.59
N LEU A 88 -5.72 -5.98 15.95
CA LEU A 88 -6.51 -4.99 15.24
C LEU A 88 -7.26 -5.74 14.14
N ALA A 89 -8.59 -5.75 14.18
CA ALA A 89 -9.37 -6.43 13.16
C ALA A 89 -8.94 -5.91 11.77
N PRO A 90 -8.74 -6.80 10.78
CA PRO A 90 -8.26 -6.39 9.47
C PRO A 90 -9.19 -5.34 8.88
N GLN A 91 -8.61 -4.24 8.40
CA GLN A 91 -9.40 -3.15 7.85
C GLN A 91 -10.08 -3.63 6.57
N SER A 92 -11.22 -3.04 6.21
CA SER A 92 -11.85 -3.34 4.92
C SER A 92 -11.00 -2.78 3.76
N PRO A 93 -11.04 -3.40 2.56
CA PRO A 93 -10.23 -2.96 1.43
C PRO A 93 -10.61 -1.55 0.97
N LYS A 94 -9.58 -0.75 0.68
CA LYS A 94 -9.66 0.68 0.33
C LYS A 94 -9.10 0.90 -1.08
N PRO A 95 -9.76 1.69 -1.94
CA PRO A 95 -9.25 1.97 -3.28
C PRO A 95 -8.00 2.85 -3.19
N ILE A 96 -6.88 2.39 -3.75
CA ILE A 96 -5.60 3.10 -3.66
C ILE A 96 -5.07 3.58 -5.02
N PHE A 97 -5.17 2.74 -6.05
CA PHE A 97 -4.70 3.07 -7.40
C PHE A 97 -5.77 2.77 -8.45
N LEU A 98 -5.63 3.43 -9.59
CA LEU A 98 -6.38 3.16 -10.81
C LEU A 98 -5.39 2.81 -11.92
N LEU A 99 -5.66 1.72 -12.62
CA LEU A 99 -4.91 1.30 -13.80
C LEU A 99 -5.76 1.59 -15.04
N CYS A 100 -5.31 2.54 -15.85
CA CYS A 100 -5.96 2.94 -17.09
C CYS A 100 -4.90 3.05 -18.19
N ASP A 101 -5.19 2.51 -19.37
CA ASP A 101 -4.32 2.56 -20.55
C ASP A 101 -2.85 2.24 -20.25
N ASP A 102 -2.63 1.14 -19.52
CA ASP A 102 -1.31 0.66 -19.07
C ASP A 102 -0.50 1.69 -18.26
N MET A 103 -1.18 2.65 -17.63
CA MET A 103 -0.60 3.59 -16.68
C MET A 103 -1.25 3.45 -15.30
N LEU A 104 -0.42 3.46 -14.26
CA LEU A 104 -0.87 3.43 -12.88
C LEU A 104 -1.09 4.86 -12.38
N PHE A 105 -2.22 5.13 -11.73
CA PHE A 105 -2.59 6.44 -11.21
C PHE A 105 -2.90 6.40 -9.71
N ALA A 106 -2.42 7.41 -8.98
CA ALA A 106 -2.80 7.67 -7.60
C ALA A 106 -3.67 8.93 -7.51
N LYS A 107 -4.83 8.81 -6.85
CA LYS A 107 -5.74 9.94 -6.65
C LYS A 107 -5.05 11.03 -5.81
N PRO A 108 -5.18 12.33 -6.17
CA PRO A 108 -4.60 13.40 -5.37
C PRO A 108 -5.13 13.37 -3.93
N HIS A 109 -4.20 13.46 -2.98
CA HIS A 109 -4.49 13.53 -1.56
C HIS A 109 -3.50 14.50 -0.91
N LYS A 110 -3.94 15.29 0.07
CA LYS A 110 -3.11 16.33 0.71
C LYS A 110 -1.77 15.78 1.23
N ILE A 111 -1.78 14.55 1.74
CA ILE A 111 -0.59 13.88 2.28
C ILE A 111 0.39 13.46 1.18
N LEU A 112 -0.10 13.18 -0.04
CA LEU A 112 0.77 12.85 -1.16
C LEU A 112 1.51 14.07 -1.71
N GLU A 113 1.01 15.29 -1.51
CA GLU A 113 1.68 16.51 -1.99
C GLU A 113 3.10 16.64 -1.41
N SER A 114 3.32 16.20 -0.17
CA SER A 114 4.66 16.20 0.45
C SER A 114 5.57 15.08 -0.08
N ILE A 115 5.00 13.99 -0.61
CA ILE A 115 5.76 12.83 -1.11
C ILE A 115 6.04 12.96 -2.61
N LEU A 116 5.13 13.64 -3.33
CA LEU A 116 5.09 13.76 -4.78
C LEU A 116 5.03 15.24 -5.23
N PRO A 117 5.85 16.17 -4.69
CA PRO A 117 5.66 17.61 -4.87
C PRO A 117 5.76 18.11 -6.32
N ASN A 118 6.41 17.37 -7.22
CA ASN A 118 6.54 17.70 -8.64
C ASN A 118 6.25 16.51 -9.56
N HIS A 119 5.46 15.55 -9.08
CA HIS A 119 5.23 14.33 -9.84
C HIS A 119 4.29 14.59 -11.02
N PRO A 120 4.55 14.01 -12.21
CA PRO A 120 3.68 14.16 -13.37
C PRO A 120 2.24 13.80 -13.02
N LYS A 121 1.32 14.62 -13.54
CA LYS A 121 -0.12 14.40 -13.41
C LYS A 121 -0.77 14.38 -14.79
N ALA A 122 -1.79 13.55 -14.92
CA ALA A 122 -2.67 13.52 -16.08
C ALA A 122 -4.06 13.02 -15.67
N PRO A 123 -5.12 13.38 -16.40
CA PRO A 123 -6.42 12.75 -16.20
C PRO A 123 -6.34 11.28 -16.65
N PRO A 124 -6.78 10.31 -15.81
CA PRO A 124 -6.75 8.89 -16.20
C PRO A 124 -7.66 8.57 -17.38
N TYR A 125 -8.75 9.33 -17.55
CA TYR A 125 -9.67 9.22 -18.68
C TYR A 125 -10.26 10.59 -19.04
N PRO A 126 -10.83 10.77 -20.24
CA PRO A 126 -11.39 12.04 -20.67
C PRO A 126 -12.44 12.60 -19.69
N GLY A 127 -12.26 13.86 -19.28
CA GLY A 127 -13.15 14.54 -18.32
C GLY A 127 -12.86 14.24 -16.85
N ALA A 128 -11.87 13.40 -16.52
CA ALA A 128 -11.39 13.23 -15.15
C ALA A 128 -10.58 14.43 -14.67
N LYS A 129 -10.46 14.58 -13.35
CA LYS A 129 -9.45 15.47 -12.75
C LYS A 129 -8.07 14.84 -12.88
N GLU A 130 -7.03 15.66 -12.83
CA GLU A 130 -5.64 15.21 -12.89
C GLU A 130 -5.26 14.35 -11.67
N TRP A 131 -4.68 13.19 -11.92
CA TRP A 131 -4.16 12.26 -10.91
C TRP A 131 -2.66 12.12 -11.09
N TYR A 132 -1.95 11.72 -10.04
CA TYR A 132 -0.52 11.41 -10.17
C TYR A 132 -0.36 10.17 -11.03
N ILE A 133 0.41 10.27 -12.11
CA ILE A 133 0.92 9.09 -12.82
C ILE A 133 1.95 8.45 -11.89
N MET A 134 1.98 7.14 -11.73
CA MET A 134 2.93 6.43 -10.87
C MET A 134 3.87 5.61 -11.74
N ASP A 135 5.15 5.62 -11.40
CA ASP A 135 6.12 4.71 -12.00
C ASP A 135 6.04 3.35 -11.29
N ILE A 136 5.62 2.33 -12.03
CA ILE A 136 5.43 0.98 -11.48
C ILE A 136 6.76 0.30 -11.13
N ASP A 137 7.87 0.73 -11.75
CA ASP A 137 9.19 0.15 -11.51
C ASP A 137 9.89 0.80 -10.30
N ASN A 138 9.40 1.95 -9.83
CA ASN A 138 9.94 2.64 -8.67
C ASN A 138 9.36 2.11 -7.34
N LEU A 139 9.85 0.95 -6.91
CA LEU A 139 9.40 0.26 -5.70
C LEU A 139 9.47 1.13 -4.43
N LEU A 140 10.52 1.96 -4.29
CA LEU A 140 10.67 2.84 -3.14
C LEU A 140 9.56 3.89 -3.06
N GLN A 141 9.20 4.47 -4.21
CA GLN A 141 8.09 5.42 -4.30
C GLN A 141 6.76 4.73 -4.02
N LEU A 142 6.50 3.57 -4.64
CA LEU A 142 5.28 2.79 -4.42
C LEU A 142 5.11 2.47 -2.93
N ARG A 143 6.16 1.97 -2.28
CA ARG A 143 6.17 1.67 -0.83
C ARG A 143 5.79 2.89 0.01
N LYS A 144 6.45 4.03 -0.23
CA LYS A 144 6.18 5.29 0.50
C LYS A 144 4.71 5.70 0.33
N VAL A 145 4.19 5.67 -0.90
CA VAL A 145 2.79 6.00 -1.17
C VAL A 145 1.84 5.04 -0.48
N ILE A 146 2.06 3.72 -0.56
CA ILE A 146 1.18 2.72 0.07
C ILE A 146 1.14 2.92 1.58
N ILE A 147 2.29 2.97 2.24
CA ILE A 147 2.37 3.05 3.71
C ILE A 147 1.76 4.36 4.20
N THR A 148 2.07 5.47 3.55
CA THR A 148 1.62 6.79 4.00
C THR A 148 0.17 7.07 3.64
N LEU A 149 -0.35 6.59 2.51
CA LEU A 149 -1.72 6.89 2.07
C LEU A 149 -2.78 5.97 2.70
N THR A 150 -2.48 4.67 2.84
CA THR A 150 -3.45 3.65 3.28
C THR A 150 -4.21 3.98 4.58
N PRO A 151 -3.57 4.56 5.62
CA PRO A 151 -4.27 4.94 6.86
C PRO A 151 -5.34 6.01 6.66
N HIS A 152 -5.22 6.84 5.60
CA HIS A 152 -6.08 7.98 5.34
C HIS A 152 -7.17 7.71 4.29
N LEU A 153 -7.15 6.53 3.67
CA LEU A 153 -8.17 6.15 2.70
C LEU A 153 -9.45 5.67 3.40
N GLU A 154 -10.59 6.07 2.84
CA GLU A 154 -11.90 5.56 3.24
C GLU A 154 -12.15 4.16 2.66
N PRO A 155 -12.76 3.25 3.43
CA PRO A 155 -13.13 1.94 2.92
C PRO A 155 -14.17 2.04 1.82
N ALA A 156 -14.08 1.13 0.84
CA ALA A 156 -15.08 1.07 -0.23
C ALA A 156 -16.46 0.75 0.37
N LYS A 157 -17.46 1.62 0.10
CA LYS A 157 -18.83 1.38 0.55
C LYS A 157 -19.31 0.01 0.07
N ALA A 158 -19.68 -0.86 1.00
CA ALA A 158 -20.26 -2.15 0.65
C ALA A 158 -21.56 -1.92 -0.13
N LYS A 159 -21.63 -2.40 -1.37
CA LYS A 159 -22.90 -2.43 -2.10
C LYS A 159 -23.83 -3.40 -1.37
N LYS A 160 -24.93 -2.91 -0.81
CA LYS A 160 -26.02 -3.76 -0.31
C LYS A 160 -26.45 -4.67 -1.46
N LYS A 161 -26.31 -6.00 -1.32
CA LYS A 161 -26.90 -6.94 -2.27
C LYS A 161 -28.42 -6.73 -2.20
N HIS A 162 -29.02 -6.14 -3.23
CA HIS A 162 -30.46 -6.28 -3.40
C HIS A 162 -30.73 -7.76 -3.66
N LYS A 163 -31.43 -8.38 -2.72
CA LYS A 163 -32.03 -9.70 -2.87
C LYS A 163 -32.92 -9.61 -4.12
N ARG A 164 -32.49 -10.21 -5.24
CA ARG A 164 -33.40 -10.48 -6.36
C ARG A 164 -34.51 -11.36 -5.76
N GLN A 165 -35.68 -10.78 -5.56
CA GLN A 165 -36.89 -11.56 -5.36
C GLN A 165 -37.11 -12.30 -6.67
N GLN A 166 -37.06 -13.64 -6.60
CA GLN A 166 -37.54 -14.53 -7.64
C GLN A 166 -39.06 -14.54 -7.61
#